data_AF-A0AAX2S0R6-F1
#
_entry.id   AF-A0AAX2S0R6-F1
#
_cell.length_a   1.000
_cell.length_b   1.000
_cell.length_c   1.000
_cell.angle_alpha   90.00
_cell.angle_beta   90.00
_cell.angle_gamma   90.00
#
_symmetry.space_group_name_H-M   'P 1'
#
loop_
_entity.id
_entity.type
_entity.pdbx_description
1 polymer ?
#
loop_
_entity_poly.entity_id
_entity_poly.type
_entity_poly.pdbx_seq_one_letter_code
_entity_poly.pdbx_strand_id
1 'polypeptide(L)'
;GAGGGSSGSSSGSQKGNYNNDGAKMEGAIAIGVGAEATEKYAIALGYEAKSKAEQAIVIGKDLNVDVKHSVLLGSDITVTQSDKNKQDAVVAVGNGVTFSNAKGSIAISAVNEGDGSDHTKLDNAEWSLAIGNKTKINSGTDIVALGNNINIGNGNGNSNNDNKANSNVVAIGNKANAQNAKNSVLIGAETKAENGAKNAVIIGYQAQSKAKGGVAIGESAVVETAAGDSIALGKNSKATATKTAISSADLNVGTESLTFRWTGGGAGMNKSVVSVGDVGNERIITNVAAGTLTEGSTDAVNAAQLVSVIDVFGKLGTDILGAEVDKSSKTFKNSSFAKLKDASGNETSSNAPSTFKDAIDKNIAKINEGLKFKVENGTSAGGSAGNSTEMTRQLGATVTFKTGQHLKASLDDSKGEISFNVEATDSITDSTASGGSNGGGSSNAGTQSNKLVTEMAV
;
A
#
# COMPACT_ATOMS: atom_id res chain seq x y z
N GLY A 1 31.37 59.47 -83.97
CA GLY A 1 31.06 58.25 -83.19
C GLY A 1 30.87 58.65 -81.75
N ALA A 2 29.68 58.42 -81.21
CA ALA A 2 29.35 58.68 -79.81
C ALA A 2 30.07 57.70 -78.90
N GLY A 3 30.71 58.21 -77.85
CA GLY A 3 31.20 57.44 -76.71
C GLY A 3 30.55 57.99 -75.44
N GLY A 4 29.33 57.54 -75.15
CA GLY A 4 28.65 57.86 -73.90
C GLY A 4 29.24 57.05 -72.75
N GLY A 5 30.08 57.70 -71.93
CA GLY A 5 30.47 57.21 -70.62
C GLY A 5 29.39 57.58 -69.61
N SER A 6 28.43 56.68 -69.39
CA SER A 6 27.53 56.74 -68.24
C SER A 6 28.31 56.34 -66.99
N SER A 7 28.72 57.31 -66.20
CA SER A 7 29.24 57.08 -64.84
C SER A 7 28.06 56.70 -63.94
N GLY A 8 27.83 55.40 -63.80
CA GLY A 8 26.95 54.85 -62.77
C GLY A 8 27.52 55.18 -61.39
N SER A 9 27.00 56.23 -60.75
CA SER A 9 27.11 56.40 -59.31
C SER A 9 26.06 55.51 -58.67
N SER A 10 26.44 54.33 -58.19
CA SER A 10 25.64 53.61 -57.21
C SER A 10 25.79 54.34 -55.87
N SER A 11 25.02 55.41 -55.68
CA SER A 11 24.77 55.95 -54.34
C SER A 11 23.97 54.90 -53.58
N GLY A 12 24.65 54.05 -52.82
CA GLY A 12 23.99 53.35 -51.72
C GLY A 12 23.29 54.42 -50.88
N SER A 13 21.96 54.36 -50.79
CA SER A 13 21.18 55.36 -50.07
C SER A 13 21.75 55.53 -48.66
N GLN A 14 22.25 56.72 -48.34
CA GLN A 14 22.80 57.00 -47.03
C GLN A 14 21.67 56.80 -46.01
N LYS A 15 21.79 55.78 -45.17
CA LYS A 15 20.87 55.58 -44.03
C LYS A 15 20.92 56.80 -43.09
N GLY A 16 19.91 56.96 -42.23
CA GLY A 16 19.86 58.07 -41.27
C GLY A 16 20.92 57.98 -40.15
N ASN A 17 21.04 59.05 -39.35
CA ASN A 17 21.81 59.09 -38.09
C ASN A 17 23.34 58.92 -38.15
N TYR A 18 24.00 59.19 -39.29
CA TYR A 18 25.48 59.20 -39.33
C TYR A 18 26.10 60.30 -38.47
N ASN A 19 25.38 61.40 -38.26
CA ASN A 19 25.81 62.52 -37.42
C ASN A 19 25.34 62.38 -35.96
N ASN A 20 24.76 61.23 -35.57
CA ASN A 20 24.14 61.00 -34.26
C ASN A 20 23.05 62.03 -33.90
N ASP A 21 22.28 62.49 -34.90
CA ASP A 21 21.15 63.43 -34.78
C ASP A 21 19.80 62.74 -34.47
N GLY A 22 19.82 61.46 -34.12
CA GLY A 22 18.65 60.60 -33.90
C GLY A 22 17.99 60.76 -32.53
N ALA A 23 18.60 61.52 -31.61
CA ALA A 23 18.02 61.89 -30.33
C ALA A 23 17.06 63.08 -30.54
N LYS A 24 15.75 62.90 -30.27
CA LYS A 24 14.72 63.90 -30.60
C LYS A 24 14.08 64.61 -29.41
N MET A 25 14.29 64.12 -28.19
CA MET A 25 13.64 64.61 -26.98
C MET A 25 14.62 64.82 -25.82
N GLU A 26 14.13 65.43 -24.74
CA GLU A 26 14.86 65.68 -23.49
C GLU A 26 15.56 64.42 -22.97
N GLY A 27 16.87 64.51 -22.74
CA GLY A 27 17.69 63.43 -22.15
C GLY A 27 17.87 62.19 -23.03
N ALA A 28 17.45 62.23 -24.30
CA ALA A 28 17.57 61.10 -25.22
C ALA A 28 19.01 60.92 -25.74
N ILE A 29 19.40 59.66 -26.01
CA ILE A 29 20.69 59.29 -26.59
C ILE A 29 20.44 58.40 -27.80
N ALA A 30 20.96 58.76 -28.98
CA ALA A 30 20.91 57.93 -30.18
C ALA A 30 22.28 57.88 -30.85
N ILE A 31 22.89 56.69 -30.89
CA ILE A 31 24.24 56.50 -31.43
C ILE A 31 24.24 55.31 -32.39
N GLY A 32 24.73 55.52 -33.62
CA GLY A 32 24.84 54.48 -34.64
C GLY A 32 23.90 54.68 -35.83
N VAL A 33 24.26 54.08 -36.97
CA VAL A 33 23.55 54.26 -38.24
C VAL A 33 22.11 53.77 -38.12
N GLY A 34 21.14 54.64 -38.42
CA GLY A 34 19.71 54.38 -38.30
C GLY A 34 19.17 54.33 -36.86
N ALA A 35 19.97 54.65 -35.84
CA ALA A 35 19.48 54.70 -34.47
C ALA A 35 18.52 55.89 -34.25
N GLU A 36 17.42 55.66 -33.52
CA GLU A 36 16.38 56.66 -33.24
C GLU A 36 15.98 56.59 -31.76
N ALA A 37 16.05 57.73 -31.06
CA ALA A 37 15.53 57.87 -29.69
C ALA A 37 14.52 59.02 -29.67
N THR A 38 13.24 58.70 -29.80
CA THR A 38 12.18 59.69 -30.11
C THR A 38 11.41 60.20 -28.89
N GLU A 39 11.69 59.68 -27.69
CA GLU A 39 10.96 59.98 -26.45
C GLU A 39 11.91 60.39 -25.32
N LYS A 40 11.35 60.96 -24.24
CA LYS A 40 12.14 61.46 -23.09
C LYS A 40 12.97 60.35 -22.46
N TYR A 41 14.24 60.65 -22.20
CA TYR A 41 15.21 59.75 -21.55
C TYR A 41 15.40 58.40 -22.28
N ALA A 42 14.99 58.30 -23.56
CA ALA A 42 15.16 57.09 -24.36
C ALA A 42 16.63 56.91 -24.78
N ILE A 43 17.13 55.68 -24.74
CA ILE A 43 18.49 55.33 -25.17
C ILE A 43 18.40 54.36 -26.34
N ALA A 44 19.07 54.69 -27.45
CA ALA A 44 19.22 53.86 -28.63
C ALA A 44 20.70 53.79 -29.04
N LEU A 45 21.33 52.62 -28.97
CA LEU A 45 22.73 52.43 -29.34
C LEU A 45 22.88 51.23 -30.28
N GLY A 46 23.33 51.47 -31.52
CA GLY A 46 23.64 50.43 -32.49
C GLY A 46 22.99 50.65 -33.87
N TYR A 47 23.09 49.66 -34.74
CA TYR A 47 22.58 49.76 -36.11
C TYR A 47 21.07 49.52 -36.13
N GLU A 48 20.30 50.49 -36.61
CA GLU A 48 18.83 50.46 -36.66
C GLU A 48 18.18 50.19 -35.27
N ALA A 49 18.82 50.63 -34.19
CA ALA A 49 18.26 50.56 -32.84
C ALA A 49 17.24 51.69 -32.62
N LYS A 50 15.98 51.38 -32.33
CA LYS A 50 14.88 52.35 -32.24
C LYS A 50 14.19 52.29 -30.88
N SER A 51 14.47 53.28 -30.05
CA SER A 51 13.81 53.47 -28.75
C SER A 51 12.73 54.57 -28.88
N LYS A 52 11.47 54.15 -28.98
CA LYS A 52 10.31 55.02 -29.27
C LYS A 52 9.37 55.20 -28.09
N ALA A 53 9.85 54.97 -26.87
CA ALA A 53 9.09 55.11 -25.64
C ALA A 53 9.91 55.75 -24.52
N GLU A 54 9.23 56.42 -23.60
CA GLU A 54 9.83 57.09 -22.44
C GLU A 54 10.65 56.11 -21.58
N GLN A 55 11.88 56.52 -21.25
CA GLN A 55 12.89 55.75 -20.50
C GLN A 55 13.15 54.33 -21.02
N ALA A 56 12.87 54.05 -22.29
CA ALA A 56 13.22 52.77 -22.89
C ALA A 56 14.70 52.74 -23.33
N ILE A 57 15.35 51.59 -23.13
CA ILE A 57 16.76 51.38 -23.47
C ILE A 57 16.83 50.28 -24.54
N VAL A 58 17.44 50.61 -25.67
CA VAL A 58 17.65 49.69 -26.78
C VAL A 58 19.11 49.73 -27.18
N ILE A 59 19.79 48.59 -27.09
CA ILE A 59 21.20 48.46 -27.44
C ILE A 59 21.37 47.25 -28.35
N GLY A 60 21.85 47.44 -29.58
CA GLY A 60 22.15 46.36 -30.50
C GLY A 60 21.64 46.61 -31.92
N LYS A 61 21.23 45.54 -32.61
CA LYS A 61 20.96 45.56 -34.05
C LYS A 61 19.49 45.28 -34.37
N ASP A 62 18.90 46.12 -35.23
CA ASP A 62 17.55 45.95 -35.78
C ASP A 62 16.47 45.77 -34.70
N LEU A 63 16.58 46.56 -33.62
CA LEU A 63 15.66 46.51 -32.49
C LEU A 63 14.69 47.68 -32.52
N ASN A 64 13.43 47.45 -32.16
CA ASN A 64 12.41 48.50 -32.04
C ASN A 64 11.53 48.25 -30.81
N VAL A 65 11.45 49.23 -29.91
CA VAL A 65 10.54 49.19 -28.75
C VAL A 65 9.75 50.48 -28.63
N ASP A 66 8.46 50.36 -28.38
CA ASP A 66 7.52 51.45 -28.14
C ASP A 66 6.72 51.26 -26.84
N VAL A 67 7.34 50.55 -25.88
CA VAL A 67 6.81 50.26 -24.54
C VAL A 67 7.70 50.96 -23.51
N LYS A 68 7.09 51.75 -22.63
CA LYS A 68 7.80 52.54 -21.61
C LYS A 68 8.65 51.66 -20.70
N HIS A 69 9.78 52.21 -20.25
CA HIS A 69 10.70 51.60 -19.27
C HIS A 69 11.30 50.24 -19.69
N SER A 70 11.13 49.82 -20.94
CA SER A 70 11.62 48.52 -21.42
C SER A 70 13.12 48.55 -21.72
N VAL A 71 13.80 47.42 -21.55
CA VAL A 71 15.23 47.28 -21.82
C VAL A 71 15.46 46.13 -22.79
N LEU A 72 15.92 46.41 -23.99
CA LEU A 72 16.30 45.42 -24.99
C LEU A 72 17.81 45.52 -25.29
N LEU A 73 18.53 44.42 -25.16
CA LEU A 73 19.96 44.32 -25.46
C LEU A 73 20.22 43.13 -26.38
N GLY A 74 20.68 43.35 -27.62
CA GLY A 74 21.07 42.30 -28.56
C GLY A 74 20.47 42.45 -29.96
N SER A 75 19.87 41.39 -30.51
CA SER A 75 19.32 41.39 -31.88
C SER A 75 18.12 40.44 -32.00
N ASP A 76 17.23 40.66 -32.97
CA ASP A 76 16.03 39.84 -33.18
C ASP A 76 15.15 39.71 -31.93
N ILE A 77 14.96 40.84 -31.23
CA ILE A 77 14.04 40.94 -30.11
C ILE A 77 12.79 41.66 -30.58
N THR A 78 11.65 40.97 -30.52
CA THR A 78 10.34 41.50 -30.90
C THR A 78 9.47 41.70 -29.66
N VAL A 79 8.91 42.90 -29.50
CA VAL A 79 7.97 43.22 -28.41
C VAL A 79 6.67 43.72 -29.03
N THR A 80 5.59 42.99 -28.78
CA THR A 80 4.23 43.35 -29.20
C THR A 80 3.35 43.43 -27.96
N GLN A 81 2.71 44.58 -27.73
CA GLN A 81 1.77 44.81 -26.63
C GLN A 81 0.49 45.45 -27.17
N SER A 82 -0.67 44.91 -26.81
CA SER A 82 -1.98 45.44 -27.21
C SER A 82 -2.29 46.79 -26.56
N ASP A 83 -1.76 47.03 -25.35
CA ASP A 83 -1.97 48.26 -24.58
C ASP A 83 -0.61 48.86 -24.17
N LYS A 84 -0.15 49.87 -24.91
CA LYS A 84 1.16 50.51 -24.72
C LYS A 84 1.16 51.60 -23.64
N ASN A 85 -0.02 51.93 -23.10
CA ASN A 85 -0.19 53.01 -22.12
C ASN A 85 0.02 52.55 -20.67
N LYS A 86 -0.03 51.24 -20.43
CA LYS A 86 0.32 50.66 -19.12
C LYS A 86 1.84 50.55 -19.01
N GLN A 87 2.37 50.66 -17.79
CA GLN A 87 3.81 50.51 -17.48
C GLN A 87 4.25 49.04 -17.59
N ASP A 88 3.95 48.40 -18.72
CA ASP A 88 4.11 46.98 -19.00
C ASP A 88 5.53 46.68 -19.51
N ALA A 89 6.53 47.19 -18.79
CA ALA A 89 7.93 47.08 -19.17
C ALA A 89 8.34 45.62 -19.37
N VAL A 90 9.24 45.39 -20.32
CA VAL A 90 9.89 44.10 -20.52
C VAL A 90 11.40 44.26 -20.49
N VAL A 91 12.10 43.21 -20.07
CA VAL A 91 13.56 43.14 -20.15
C VAL A 91 13.95 41.95 -21.02
N ALA A 92 14.73 42.22 -22.05
CA ALA A 92 15.14 41.23 -23.03
C ALA A 92 16.65 41.33 -23.29
N VAL A 93 17.36 40.20 -23.17
CA VAL A 93 18.80 40.15 -23.45
C VAL A 93 19.13 38.99 -24.37
N GLY A 94 19.91 39.29 -25.41
CA GLY A 94 20.52 38.37 -26.36
C GLY A 94 19.79 38.30 -27.69
N ASN A 95 19.50 37.10 -28.19
CA ASN A 95 19.01 36.86 -29.54
C ASN A 95 17.81 35.92 -29.61
N GLY A 96 16.84 36.23 -30.48
CA GLY A 96 15.65 35.41 -30.71
C GLY A 96 14.69 35.42 -29.52
N VAL A 97 14.18 36.60 -29.17
CA VAL A 97 13.22 36.75 -28.07
C VAL A 97 11.97 37.45 -28.58
N THR A 98 10.81 36.83 -28.36
CA THR A 98 9.52 37.40 -28.74
C THR A 98 8.62 37.52 -27.54
N PHE A 99 8.21 38.74 -27.21
CA PHE A 99 7.13 39.04 -26.28
C PHE A 99 5.87 39.40 -27.06
N SER A 100 4.79 38.68 -26.80
CA SER A 100 3.44 38.98 -27.30
C SER A 100 2.52 39.12 -26.09
N ASN A 101 2.12 40.34 -25.73
CA ASN A 101 1.30 40.64 -24.55
C ASN A 101 1.87 40.07 -23.23
N ALA A 102 3.19 39.95 -23.12
CA ALA A 102 3.88 39.39 -21.96
C ALA A 102 4.42 40.53 -21.07
N LYS A 103 3.51 41.16 -20.34
CA LYS A 103 3.74 42.39 -19.57
C LYS A 103 4.56 42.10 -18.30
N GLY A 104 5.51 42.97 -17.96
CA GLY A 104 6.31 42.82 -16.73
C GLY A 104 7.25 41.60 -16.76
N SER A 105 7.57 41.11 -17.95
CA SER A 105 8.29 39.85 -18.14
C SER A 105 9.76 40.07 -18.50
N ILE A 106 10.59 39.08 -18.18
CA ILE A 106 12.03 39.08 -18.41
C ILE A 106 12.39 37.85 -19.24
N ALA A 107 13.17 38.03 -20.30
CA ALA A 107 13.69 36.93 -21.09
C ALA A 107 15.16 37.12 -21.45
N ILE A 108 15.96 36.06 -21.27
CA ILE A 108 17.37 36.01 -21.63
C ILE A 108 17.61 34.77 -22.48
N SER A 109 17.98 34.95 -23.75
CA SER A 109 18.15 33.89 -24.76
C SER A 109 19.28 34.25 -25.72
N ALA A 110 19.96 33.28 -26.31
CA ALA A 110 21.05 33.52 -27.25
C ALA A 110 20.85 32.86 -28.63
N VAL A 111 19.67 32.29 -28.89
CA VAL A 111 19.41 31.49 -30.09
C VAL A 111 18.21 32.02 -30.88
N ASN A 112 18.45 32.29 -32.15
CA ASN A 112 17.46 32.42 -33.21
C ASN A 112 17.93 31.57 -34.41
N GLU A 113 17.32 30.41 -34.66
CA GLU A 113 17.72 29.55 -35.79
C GLU A 113 17.15 29.99 -37.15
N GLY A 114 16.55 31.19 -37.23
CA GLY A 114 16.20 31.85 -38.50
C GLY A 114 15.00 31.28 -39.25
N ASP A 115 14.46 30.13 -38.82
CA ASP A 115 13.24 29.51 -39.35
C ASP A 115 11.95 29.96 -38.62
N GLY A 116 12.09 30.79 -37.59
CA GLY A 116 10.99 31.29 -36.76
C GLY A 116 10.38 30.27 -35.80
N SER A 117 10.90 29.04 -35.74
CA SER A 117 10.36 27.96 -34.90
C SER A 117 11.07 27.83 -33.54
N ASP A 118 12.33 28.26 -33.49
CA ASP A 118 13.28 28.00 -32.40
C ASP A 118 13.80 29.28 -31.74
N HIS A 119 12.88 30.04 -31.15
CA HIS A 119 13.18 31.23 -30.35
C HIS A 119 12.51 31.16 -28.99
N THR A 120 12.96 31.97 -28.04
CA THR A 120 12.26 32.13 -26.76
C THR A 120 11.02 32.99 -27.00
N LYS A 121 9.84 32.48 -26.64
CA LYS A 121 8.54 33.11 -26.90
C LYS A 121 7.73 33.18 -25.61
N LEU A 122 7.34 34.37 -25.22
CA LEU A 122 6.41 34.63 -24.12
C LEU A 122 5.14 35.24 -24.72
N ASP A 123 4.07 34.47 -24.76
CA ASP A 123 2.80 34.79 -25.42
C ASP A 123 1.67 34.80 -24.38
N ASN A 124 1.03 35.96 -24.15
CA ASN A 124 0.10 36.17 -23.03
C ASN A 124 0.68 35.65 -21.69
N ALA A 125 1.96 35.90 -21.44
CA ALA A 125 2.70 35.42 -20.29
C ALA A 125 3.17 36.59 -19.42
N GLU A 126 2.26 37.11 -18.59
CA GLU A 126 2.52 38.25 -17.71
C GLU A 126 3.42 37.85 -16.52
N TRP A 127 4.21 38.78 -16.01
CA TRP A 127 5.13 38.59 -14.85
C TRP A 127 5.94 37.28 -14.92
N SER A 128 6.45 36.97 -16.11
CA SER A 128 7.12 35.71 -16.40
C SER A 128 8.63 35.92 -16.58
N LEU A 129 9.42 35.02 -16.01
CA LEU A 129 10.87 34.94 -16.18
C LEU A 129 11.21 33.76 -17.07
N ALA A 130 11.93 33.98 -18.16
CA ALA A 130 12.48 32.95 -19.02
C ALA A 130 13.99 33.12 -19.20
N ILE A 131 14.79 32.17 -18.72
CA ILE A 131 16.24 32.18 -18.93
C ILE A 131 16.64 30.88 -19.61
N GLY A 132 17.27 31.00 -20.78
CA GLY A 132 17.67 29.89 -21.63
C GLY A 132 17.02 29.94 -23.01
N ASN A 133 17.38 28.98 -23.84
CA ASN A 133 17.05 28.97 -25.26
C ASN A 133 15.79 28.16 -25.55
N LYS A 134 15.02 28.59 -26.56
CA LYS A 134 13.83 27.86 -27.06
C LYS A 134 12.76 27.66 -25.98
N THR A 135 12.64 28.59 -25.03
CA THR A 135 11.60 28.55 -23.99
C THR A 135 10.31 29.15 -24.52
N LYS A 136 9.23 28.37 -24.50
CA LYS A 136 7.90 28.76 -24.98
C LYS A 136 6.95 28.80 -23.80
N ILE A 137 6.44 29.99 -23.49
CA ILE A 137 5.45 30.23 -22.45
C ILE A 137 4.20 30.79 -23.12
N ASN A 138 3.06 30.15 -22.94
CA ASN A 138 1.78 30.56 -23.49
C ASN A 138 0.71 30.63 -22.39
N SER A 139 -0.04 31.73 -22.35
CA SER A 139 -1.28 31.91 -21.58
C SER A 139 -1.11 31.62 -20.09
N GLY A 140 -0.40 32.50 -19.40
CA GLY A 140 -0.08 32.33 -17.98
C GLY A 140 0.38 33.61 -17.29
N THR A 141 0.66 33.47 -16.00
CA THR A 141 1.07 34.58 -15.13
C THR A 141 1.98 34.04 -14.05
N ASP A 142 2.94 34.83 -13.60
CA ASP A 142 3.81 34.49 -12.46
C ASP A 142 4.58 33.18 -12.70
N ILE A 143 5.29 33.12 -13.83
CA ILE A 143 5.99 31.91 -14.27
C ILE A 143 7.49 32.07 -14.12
N VAL A 144 8.16 31.01 -13.66
CA VAL A 144 9.61 30.88 -13.67
C VAL A 144 10.00 29.72 -14.58
N ALA A 145 10.68 30.02 -15.69
CA ALA A 145 11.19 29.05 -16.64
C ALA A 145 12.71 29.19 -16.78
N LEU A 146 13.46 28.22 -16.26
CA LEU A 146 14.93 28.24 -16.25
C LEU A 146 15.50 26.98 -16.92
N GLY A 147 16.09 27.14 -18.09
CA GLY A 147 16.63 26.04 -18.89
C GLY A 147 16.31 26.19 -20.38
N ASN A 148 16.63 25.14 -21.14
CA ASN A 148 16.44 25.13 -22.59
C ASN A 148 15.26 24.25 -23.00
N ASN A 149 14.58 24.60 -24.09
CA ASN A 149 13.45 23.84 -24.65
C ASN A 149 12.27 23.68 -23.69
N ILE A 150 12.09 24.61 -22.74
CA ILE A 150 10.97 24.56 -21.81
C ILE A 150 9.68 24.91 -22.55
N ASN A 151 8.63 24.13 -22.36
CA ASN A 151 7.31 24.41 -22.93
C ASN A 151 6.27 24.49 -21.81
N ILE A 152 5.72 25.67 -21.59
CA ILE A 152 4.62 25.92 -20.67
C ILE A 152 3.48 26.45 -21.52
N GLY A 153 2.43 25.66 -21.73
CA GLY A 153 1.37 26.05 -22.66
C GLY A 153 0.04 25.35 -22.41
N ASN A 154 -0.89 25.59 -23.31
CA ASN A 154 -2.22 24.97 -23.22
C ASN A 154 -2.16 23.59 -23.86
N GLY A 155 -2.64 22.55 -23.17
CA GLY A 155 -2.79 21.22 -23.76
C GLY A 155 -3.76 21.22 -24.95
N ASN A 156 -3.55 20.34 -25.94
CA ASN A 156 -4.39 20.16 -27.15
C ASN A 156 -5.11 21.42 -27.68
N GLY A 157 -4.35 22.50 -27.93
CA GLY A 157 -4.79 23.61 -28.78
C GLY A 157 -5.98 24.45 -28.29
N ASN A 158 -6.40 24.33 -27.03
CA ASN A 158 -7.44 25.20 -26.49
C ASN A 158 -6.84 26.58 -26.15
N SER A 159 -6.76 27.44 -27.16
CA SER A 159 -6.33 28.84 -27.09
C SER A 159 -7.42 29.77 -26.54
N ASN A 160 -8.10 29.37 -25.46
CA ASN A 160 -8.83 30.34 -24.65
C ASN A 160 -7.80 31.14 -23.86
N ASN A 161 -7.23 32.14 -24.55
CA ASN A 161 -6.09 32.96 -24.18
C ASN A 161 -6.28 33.79 -22.88
N ASP A 162 -7.48 33.74 -22.29
CA ASP A 162 -7.87 34.53 -21.11
C ASP A 162 -7.86 33.73 -19.79
N ASN A 163 -7.76 32.40 -19.83
CA ASN A 163 -7.93 31.60 -18.60
C ASN A 163 -6.64 31.46 -17.75
N LYS A 164 -5.54 32.11 -18.14
CA LYS A 164 -4.22 32.03 -17.47
C LYS A 164 -3.94 30.59 -16.98
N ALA A 165 -4.13 29.62 -17.88
CA ALA A 165 -4.21 28.20 -17.54
C ALA A 165 -2.91 27.65 -16.93
N ASN A 166 -1.81 28.38 -17.15
CA ASN A 166 -0.51 28.17 -16.52
C ASN A 166 -0.15 29.35 -15.61
N SER A 167 -0.90 29.58 -14.53
CA SER A 167 -0.50 30.55 -13.49
C SER A 167 0.41 29.89 -12.45
N ASN A 168 1.38 30.62 -11.90
CA ASN A 168 2.24 30.17 -10.78
C ASN A 168 3.01 28.88 -11.08
N VAL A 169 3.56 28.75 -12.30
CA VAL A 169 4.32 27.56 -12.70
C VAL A 169 5.81 27.80 -12.51
N VAL A 170 6.49 26.85 -11.87
CA VAL A 170 7.95 26.79 -11.82
C VAL A 170 8.40 25.61 -12.68
N ALA A 171 9.15 25.88 -13.74
CA ALA A 171 9.75 24.87 -14.61
C ALA A 171 11.26 25.11 -14.71
N ILE A 172 12.05 24.15 -14.20
CA ILE A 172 13.51 24.26 -14.17
C ILE A 172 14.09 22.97 -14.75
N GLY A 173 14.81 23.09 -15.88
CA GLY A 173 15.47 21.97 -16.54
C GLY A 173 15.17 21.86 -18.03
N ASN A 174 16.05 21.15 -18.74
CA ASN A 174 15.93 20.96 -20.18
C ASN A 174 14.64 20.20 -20.53
N LYS A 175 13.86 20.70 -21.51
CA LYS A 175 12.61 20.07 -21.98
C LYS A 175 11.54 19.87 -20.90
N ALA A 176 11.55 20.65 -19.82
CA ALA A 176 10.42 20.64 -18.88
C ALA A 176 9.14 21.07 -19.62
N ASN A 177 8.08 20.28 -19.50
CA ASN A 177 6.84 20.47 -20.25
C ASN A 177 5.63 20.51 -19.31
N ALA A 178 4.94 21.64 -19.29
CA ALA A 178 3.76 21.88 -18.47
C ALA A 178 2.56 22.26 -19.34
N GLN A 179 1.48 21.50 -19.22
CA GLN A 179 0.26 21.70 -20.00
C GLN A 179 -0.95 21.97 -19.11
N ASN A 180 -1.49 23.20 -19.14
CA ASN A 180 -2.61 23.62 -18.27
C ASN A 180 -2.36 23.29 -16.77
N ALA A 181 -1.11 23.47 -16.33
CA ALA A 181 -0.59 22.93 -15.09
C ALA A 181 -0.49 23.99 -13.98
N LYS A 182 -1.52 24.83 -13.82
CA LYS A 182 -1.60 25.88 -12.79
C LYS A 182 -1.07 25.40 -11.41
N ASN A 183 -0.27 26.24 -10.76
CA ASN A 183 0.36 26.01 -9.46
C ASN A 183 1.30 24.79 -9.38
N SER A 184 1.90 24.37 -10.50
CA SER A 184 2.76 23.18 -10.52
C SER A 184 4.24 23.51 -10.50
N VAL A 185 5.02 22.57 -9.96
CA VAL A 185 6.48 22.63 -9.89
C VAL A 185 7.05 21.47 -10.69
N LEU A 186 7.91 21.79 -11.64
CA LEU A 186 8.63 20.86 -12.51
C LEU A 186 10.12 21.14 -12.37
N ILE A 187 10.89 20.19 -11.82
CA ILE A 187 12.34 20.35 -11.62
C ILE A 187 13.06 19.09 -12.12
N GLY A 188 13.86 19.25 -13.17
CA GLY A 188 14.58 18.15 -13.80
C GLY A 188 14.46 18.20 -15.32
N ALA A 189 15.25 17.38 -16.00
CA ALA A 189 15.16 17.26 -17.45
C ALA A 189 13.97 16.38 -17.85
N GLU A 190 13.26 16.76 -18.91
CA GLU A 190 12.15 16.01 -19.50
C GLU A 190 10.98 15.74 -18.53
N THR A 191 10.83 16.54 -17.46
CA THR A 191 9.67 16.46 -16.55
C THR A 191 8.39 16.84 -17.29
N LYS A 192 7.28 16.16 -16.97
CA LYS A 192 6.01 16.37 -17.65
C LYS A 192 4.82 16.52 -16.71
N ALA A 193 4.22 17.71 -16.66
CA ALA A 193 2.86 17.91 -16.16
C ALA A 193 1.92 17.80 -17.37
N GLU A 194 1.23 16.67 -17.50
CA GLU A 194 0.27 16.48 -18.59
C GLU A 194 -0.91 17.44 -18.47
N ASN A 195 -1.66 17.56 -19.56
CA ASN A 195 -2.82 18.43 -19.67
C ASN A 195 -3.76 18.35 -18.45
N GLY A 196 -3.78 19.40 -17.63
CA GLY A 196 -4.68 19.53 -16.48
C GLY A 196 -4.14 18.98 -15.16
N ALA A 197 -2.87 18.53 -15.11
CA ALA A 197 -2.16 18.17 -13.89
C ALA A 197 -1.84 19.40 -13.03
N LYS A 198 -2.88 20.04 -12.47
CA LYS A 198 -2.79 21.24 -11.63
C LYS A 198 -2.30 20.88 -10.22
N ASN A 199 -1.59 21.81 -9.57
CA ASN A 199 -0.99 21.64 -8.24
C ASN A 199 -0.06 20.41 -8.17
N ALA A 200 0.58 20.04 -9.28
CA ALA A 200 1.46 18.87 -9.31
C ALA A 200 2.88 19.23 -8.86
N VAL A 201 3.57 18.27 -8.24
CA VAL A 201 5.00 18.38 -7.92
C VAL A 201 5.73 17.27 -8.67
N ILE A 202 6.61 17.64 -9.59
CA ILE A 202 7.26 16.71 -10.51
C ILE A 202 8.76 16.99 -10.46
N ILE A 203 9.52 16.06 -9.89
CA ILE A 203 10.96 16.25 -9.65
C ILE A 203 11.73 15.02 -10.11
N GLY A 204 12.68 15.19 -11.03
CA GLY A 204 13.54 14.12 -11.55
C GLY A 204 13.60 14.05 -13.08
N TYR A 205 14.48 13.21 -13.62
CA TYR A 205 14.55 12.97 -15.07
C TYR A 205 13.32 12.20 -15.55
N GLN A 206 12.59 12.69 -16.54
CA GLN A 206 11.38 12.03 -17.08
C GLN A 206 10.26 11.78 -16.06
N ALA A 207 10.28 12.44 -14.89
CA ALA A 207 9.18 12.35 -13.93
C ALA A 207 7.89 12.94 -14.52
N GLN A 208 6.74 12.33 -14.22
CA GLN A 208 5.49 12.69 -14.85
C GLN A 208 4.30 12.64 -13.88
N SER A 209 3.44 13.66 -13.94
CA SER A 209 2.11 13.60 -13.33
C SER A 209 1.03 13.84 -14.38
N LYS A 210 0.02 12.97 -14.39
CA LYS A 210 -1.22 13.09 -15.18
C LYS A 210 -2.42 13.46 -14.33
N ALA A 211 -2.23 13.61 -13.01
CA ALA A 211 -3.28 13.85 -12.04
C ALA A 211 -3.16 15.24 -11.44
N LYS A 212 -4.30 15.83 -11.07
CA LYS A 212 -4.35 17.00 -10.20
C LYS A 212 -3.84 16.59 -8.81
N GLY A 213 -2.96 17.41 -8.23
CA GLY A 213 -2.36 17.18 -6.91
C GLY A 213 -1.34 16.03 -6.86
N GLY A 214 -1.07 15.37 -7.98
CA GLY A 214 -0.14 14.25 -8.04
C GLY A 214 1.31 14.69 -7.79
N VAL A 215 2.03 13.90 -6.99
CA VAL A 215 3.45 14.13 -6.66
C VAL A 215 4.29 13.00 -7.24
N ALA A 216 5.13 13.31 -8.23
CA ALA A 216 6.05 12.37 -8.85
C ALA A 216 7.50 12.80 -8.56
N ILE A 217 8.21 12.04 -7.72
CA ILE A 217 9.59 12.36 -7.33
C ILE A 217 10.48 11.16 -7.63
N GLY A 218 11.37 11.30 -8.59
CA GLY A 218 12.31 10.26 -9.02
C GLY A 218 12.36 10.12 -10.54
N GLU A 219 13.45 9.54 -11.05
CA GLU A 219 13.60 9.25 -12.48
C GLU A 219 12.43 8.38 -12.97
N SER A 220 11.69 8.85 -13.98
CA SER A 220 10.55 8.11 -14.56
C SER A 220 9.47 7.74 -13.53
N ALA A 221 9.35 8.47 -12.41
CA ALA A 221 8.24 8.32 -11.49
C ALA A 221 6.94 8.82 -12.14
N VAL A 222 5.84 8.08 -12.02
CA VAL A 222 4.57 8.39 -12.70
C VAL A 222 3.39 8.38 -11.74
N VAL A 223 2.61 9.46 -11.75
CA VAL A 223 1.26 9.50 -11.16
C VAL A 223 0.23 9.51 -12.29
N GLU A 224 -0.56 8.45 -12.40
CA GLU A 224 -1.63 8.31 -13.39
C GLU A 224 -2.88 9.11 -12.98
N THR A 225 -3.73 9.49 -13.95
CA THR A 225 -4.91 10.35 -13.71
C THR A 225 -5.86 9.77 -12.66
N ALA A 226 -6.06 8.45 -12.66
CA ALA A 226 -6.93 7.78 -11.69
C ALA A 226 -6.37 7.74 -10.26
N ALA A 227 -5.10 8.11 -10.06
CA ALA A 227 -4.47 8.14 -8.75
C ALA A 227 -4.76 9.43 -7.97
N GLY A 228 -5.28 10.48 -8.61
CA GLY A 228 -5.61 11.74 -7.95
C GLY A 228 -4.41 12.35 -7.20
N ASP A 229 -4.61 12.74 -5.95
CA ASP A 229 -3.60 13.35 -5.07
C ASP A 229 -2.55 12.33 -4.54
N SER A 230 -2.29 11.25 -5.27
CA SER A 230 -1.33 10.21 -4.88
C SER A 230 0.11 10.62 -5.15
N ILE A 231 1.03 9.89 -4.51
CA ILE A 231 2.46 10.12 -4.58
C ILE A 231 3.15 8.91 -5.22
N ALA A 232 3.99 9.14 -6.22
CA ALA A 232 4.95 8.16 -6.73
C ALA A 232 6.36 8.61 -6.31
N LEU A 233 7.00 7.82 -5.44
CA LEU A 233 8.27 8.18 -4.80
C LEU A 233 9.37 7.16 -5.14
N GLY A 234 10.40 7.62 -5.86
CA GLY A 234 11.54 6.82 -6.30
C GLY A 234 11.54 6.54 -7.80
N LYS A 235 12.70 6.10 -8.31
CA LYS A 235 12.89 5.76 -9.73
C LYS A 235 11.86 4.71 -10.19
N ASN A 236 11.19 4.92 -11.32
CA ASN A 236 10.18 4.01 -11.86
C ASN A 236 9.01 3.71 -10.91
N SER A 237 8.81 4.48 -9.84
CA SER A 237 7.64 4.30 -8.97
C SER A 237 6.37 4.73 -9.69
N LYS A 238 5.28 3.99 -9.48
CA LYS A 238 4.02 4.23 -10.19
C LYS A 238 2.83 4.25 -9.24
N ALA A 239 2.12 5.36 -9.20
CA ALA A 239 0.79 5.46 -8.58
C ALA A 239 -0.26 5.36 -9.68
N THR A 240 -0.98 4.23 -9.73
CA THR A 240 -1.90 3.90 -10.83
C THR A 240 -3.34 4.36 -10.60
N ALA A 241 -3.86 4.14 -9.39
CA ALA A 241 -5.21 4.52 -8.99
C ALA A 241 -5.29 4.70 -7.47
N THR A 242 -6.31 5.43 -7.01
CA THR A 242 -6.70 5.40 -5.60
C THR A 242 -7.13 4.00 -5.19
N LYS A 243 -6.99 3.65 -3.91
CA LYS A 243 -7.34 2.32 -3.38
C LYS A 243 -8.46 2.37 -2.36
N THR A 244 -9.14 1.24 -2.18
CA THR A 244 -10.09 1.04 -1.07
C THR A 244 -9.33 0.54 0.14
N ALA A 245 -9.42 1.27 1.24
CA ALA A 245 -9.01 0.79 2.55
C ALA A 245 -10.14 -0.08 3.12
N ILE A 246 -9.89 -1.40 3.23
CA ILE A 246 -10.88 -2.38 3.70
C ILE A 246 -10.98 -2.41 5.23
N SER A 247 -12.16 -2.72 5.75
CA SER A 247 -12.44 -2.85 7.19
C SER A 247 -12.63 -4.29 7.66
N SER A 248 -12.66 -5.24 6.73
CA SER A 248 -12.72 -6.67 7.04
C SER A 248 -12.23 -7.50 5.87
N ALA A 249 -11.76 -8.71 6.16
CA ALA A 249 -11.44 -9.72 5.16
C ALA A 249 -11.81 -11.11 5.67
N ASP A 250 -12.41 -11.92 4.79
CA ASP A 250 -12.57 -13.35 5.02
C ASP A 250 -11.32 -14.04 4.48
N LEU A 251 -10.56 -14.67 5.39
CA LEU A 251 -9.31 -15.33 5.08
C LEU A 251 -9.45 -16.83 5.31
N ASN A 252 -8.99 -17.61 4.34
CA ASN A 252 -8.93 -19.06 4.46
C ASN A 252 -7.84 -19.44 5.47
N VAL A 253 -8.21 -20.19 6.51
CA VAL A 253 -7.32 -20.70 7.55
C VAL A 253 -7.50 -22.21 7.62
N GLY A 254 -6.64 -22.94 6.89
CA GLY A 254 -6.78 -24.39 6.72
C GLY A 254 -8.00 -24.72 5.85
N THR A 255 -8.92 -25.52 6.39
CA THR A 255 -10.18 -25.89 5.72
C THR A 255 -11.33 -24.91 6.00
N GLU A 256 -11.14 -24.00 6.95
CA GLU A 256 -12.17 -23.05 7.39
C GLU A 256 -11.89 -21.64 6.86
N SER A 257 -12.88 -20.76 6.94
CA SER A 257 -12.73 -19.33 6.69
C SER A 257 -12.98 -18.55 7.97
N LEU A 258 -12.10 -17.59 8.27
CA LEU A 258 -12.22 -16.70 9.42
C LEU A 258 -12.35 -15.25 8.94
N THR A 259 -13.32 -14.53 9.49
CA THR A 259 -13.50 -13.10 9.26
C THR A 259 -12.63 -12.30 10.23
N PHE A 260 -11.72 -11.50 9.69
CA PHE A 260 -10.96 -10.50 10.43
C PHE A 260 -11.60 -9.13 10.23
N ARG A 261 -11.76 -8.36 11.32
CA ARG A 261 -12.38 -7.03 11.31
C ARG A 261 -11.41 -6.01 11.90
N TRP A 262 -11.32 -4.85 11.26
CA TRP A 262 -10.51 -3.72 11.71
C TRP A 262 -11.42 -2.51 11.90
N THR A 263 -11.62 -2.14 13.16
CA THR A 263 -12.37 -0.96 13.59
C THR A 263 -11.41 0.23 13.71
N GLY A 264 -11.85 1.42 13.29
CA GLY A 264 -11.09 2.67 13.40
C GLY A 264 -9.90 2.85 12.44
N GLY A 265 -9.52 1.84 11.63
CA GLY A 265 -8.35 1.88 10.73
C GLY A 265 -8.47 2.74 9.46
N GLY A 266 -9.31 3.77 9.47
CA GLY A 266 -9.44 4.72 8.35
C GLY A 266 -10.06 4.16 7.07
N ALA A 267 -10.87 3.10 7.16
CA ALA A 267 -11.55 2.46 6.02
C ALA A 267 -12.29 3.46 5.11
N GLY A 268 -12.34 3.16 3.82
CA GLY A 268 -13.03 3.99 2.84
C GLY A 268 -12.55 3.78 1.41
N MET A 269 -13.36 4.21 0.46
CA MET A 269 -13.03 4.18 -0.98
C MET A 269 -12.13 5.36 -1.36
N ASN A 270 -11.48 5.24 -2.52
CA ASN A 270 -10.73 6.33 -3.17
C ASN A 270 -9.65 6.99 -2.29
N LYS A 271 -8.95 6.21 -1.46
CA LYS A 271 -7.79 6.71 -0.70
C LYS A 271 -6.61 6.94 -1.65
N SER A 272 -5.99 8.10 -1.54
CA SER A 272 -4.70 8.35 -2.19
C SER A 272 -3.65 7.40 -1.62
N VAL A 273 -2.63 7.12 -2.43
CA VAL A 273 -1.58 6.16 -2.08
C VAL A 273 -0.22 6.82 -2.18
N VAL A 274 0.71 6.38 -1.34
CA VAL A 274 2.14 6.57 -1.56
C VAL A 274 2.68 5.29 -2.18
N SER A 275 2.98 5.33 -3.47
CA SER A 275 3.64 4.25 -4.19
C SER A 275 5.15 4.43 -4.11
N VAL A 276 5.83 3.47 -3.48
CA VAL A 276 7.30 3.44 -3.37
C VAL A 276 7.95 2.57 -4.45
N GLY A 277 7.19 2.08 -5.44
CA GLY A 277 7.68 1.19 -6.49
C GLY A 277 6.63 0.96 -7.58
N ASP A 278 6.79 -0.10 -8.37
CA ASP A 278 5.79 -0.63 -9.29
C ASP A 278 5.69 -2.15 -9.08
N VAL A 279 4.69 -2.79 -9.69
CA VAL A 279 4.54 -4.25 -9.62
C VAL A 279 5.82 -4.94 -10.11
N GLY A 280 6.37 -5.83 -9.29
CA GLY A 280 7.63 -6.53 -9.54
C GLY A 280 8.89 -5.68 -9.32
N ASN A 281 8.73 -4.42 -8.89
CA ASN A 281 9.79 -3.47 -8.55
C ASN A 281 9.50 -2.81 -7.19
N GLU A 282 9.07 -3.60 -6.22
CA GLU A 282 8.79 -3.16 -4.86
C GLU A 282 10.07 -2.73 -4.14
N ARG A 283 9.92 -1.85 -3.13
CA ARG A 283 11.03 -1.39 -2.30
C ARG A 283 10.83 -1.77 -0.84
N ILE A 284 11.94 -2.05 -0.17
CA ILE A 284 11.98 -2.19 1.29
C ILE A 284 11.95 -0.79 1.91
N ILE A 285 10.99 -0.57 2.81
CA ILE A 285 10.93 0.64 3.64
C ILE A 285 11.65 0.33 4.95
N THR A 286 12.82 0.94 5.15
CA THR A 286 13.67 0.70 6.34
C THR A 286 13.53 1.83 7.35
N ASN A 287 14.02 1.60 8.57
CA ASN A 287 14.00 2.57 9.68
C ASN A 287 12.59 3.04 10.08
N VAL A 288 11.60 2.13 9.96
CA VAL A 288 10.24 2.34 10.45
C VAL A 288 10.22 2.03 11.95
N ALA A 289 10.00 3.07 12.77
CA ALA A 289 9.80 2.91 14.21
C ALA A 289 8.56 2.04 14.49
N ALA A 290 8.49 1.43 15.68
CA ALA A 290 7.35 0.59 16.04
C ALA A 290 6.06 1.45 16.09
N GLY A 291 5.03 1.03 15.35
CA GLY A 291 3.74 1.70 15.33
C GLY A 291 2.91 1.41 16.59
N THR A 292 1.90 2.23 16.86
CA THR A 292 1.01 2.05 18.00
C THR A 292 0.12 0.80 17.82
N LEU A 293 0.02 -0.04 18.84
CA LEU A 293 -0.80 -1.26 18.84
C LEU A 293 -2.08 -1.08 19.66
N THR A 294 -2.96 -0.20 19.20
CA THR A 294 -4.29 0.04 19.78
C THR A 294 -5.36 -0.07 18.70
N GLU A 295 -6.61 -0.29 19.12
CA GLU A 295 -7.76 -0.27 18.20
C GLU A 295 -7.82 1.10 17.49
N GLY A 296 -7.94 1.08 16.16
CA GLY A 296 -7.95 2.29 15.32
C GLY A 296 -6.59 2.91 14.97
N SER A 297 -5.46 2.30 15.35
CA SER A 297 -4.14 2.77 14.91
C SER A 297 -4.00 2.74 13.39
N THR A 298 -3.37 3.78 12.82
CA THR A 298 -3.04 3.88 11.39
C THR A 298 -1.52 3.93 11.14
N ASP A 299 -0.73 3.61 12.17
CA ASP A 299 0.71 3.57 12.08
C ASP A 299 1.18 2.35 11.26
N ALA A 300 2.30 2.49 10.57
CA ALA A 300 2.94 1.34 9.94
C ALA A 300 3.48 0.37 11.02
N VAL A 301 3.32 -0.93 10.80
CA VAL A 301 3.88 -1.99 11.65
C VAL A 301 5.24 -2.40 11.11
N ASN A 302 6.25 -2.48 11.98
CA ASN A 302 7.58 -2.93 11.59
C ASN A 302 7.83 -4.43 11.86
N ALA A 303 8.95 -4.95 11.38
CA ALA A 303 9.28 -6.37 11.49
C ALA A 303 9.43 -6.85 12.95
N ALA A 304 9.94 -6.02 13.87
CA ALA A 304 10.12 -6.40 15.28
C ALA A 304 8.77 -6.68 15.97
N GLN A 305 7.74 -5.91 15.64
CA GLN A 305 6.39 -6.14 16.14
C GLN A 305 5.80 -7.46 15.63
N LEU A 306 6.01 -7.78 14.34
CA LEU A 306 5.59 -9.05 13.78
C LEU A 306 6.34 -10.24 14.39
N VAL A 307 7.65 -10.10 14.65
CA VAL A 307 8.46 -11.12 15.33
C VAL A 307 7.92 -11.41 16.73
N SER A 308 7.47 -10.39 17.47
CA SER A 308 6.84 -10.61 18.78
C SER A 308 5.58 -11.48 18.71
N VAL A 309 4.80 -11.37 17.64
CA VAL A 309 3.61 -12.21 17.43
C VAL A 309 4.01 -13.64 17.04
N ILE A 310 5.00 -13.78 16.16
CA ILE A 310 5.53 -15.09 15.73
C ILE A 310 6.10 -15.86 16.93
N ASP A 311 6.82 -15.19 17.84
CA ASP A 311 7.39 -15.80 19.05
C ASP A 311 6.28 -16.36 19.97
N VAL A 312 5.26 -15.55 20.26
CA VAL A 312 4.11 -15.97 21.08
C VAL A 312 3.36 -17.13 20.41
N PHE A 313 3.11 -17.06 19.10
CA PHE A 313 2.44 -18.12 18.35
C PHE A 313 3.24 -19.42 18.34
N GLY A 314 4.56 -19.33 18.13
CA GLY A 314 5.47 -20.47 18.17
C GLY A 314 5.45 -21.18 19.52
N LYS A 315 5.59 -20.42 20.62
CA LYS A 315 5.55 -20.94 22.00
C LYS A 315 4.20 -21.54 22.37
N LEU A 316 3.09 -20.96 21.89
CA LEU A 316 1.78 -21.59 22.07
C LEU A 316 1.74 -22.99 21.44
N GLY A 317 2.28 -23.14 20.23
CA GLY A 317 2.38 -24.43 19.54
C GLY A 317 3.28 -25.44 20.26
N THR A 318 4.53 -25.07 20.55
CA THR A 318 5.52 -26.00 21.10
C THR A 318 5.41 -26.18 22.60
N ASP A 319 5.38 -25.09 23.36
CA ASP A 319 5.61 -25.14 24.81
C ASP A 319 4.30 -25.41 25.56
N ILE A 320 3.18 -24.91 25.04
CA ILE A 320 1.87 -25.06 25.68
C ILE A 320 1.12 -26.27 25.12
N LEU A 321 1.01 -26.39 23.79
CA LEU A 321 0.27 -27.48 23.15
C LEU A 321 1.13 -28.73 22.90
N GLY A 322 2.46 -28.64 22.95
CA GLY A 322 3.34 -29.79 22.73
C GLY A 322 3.38 -30.27 21.28
N ALA A 323 3.08 -29.39 20.30
CA ALA A 323 3.13 -29.74 18.89
C ALA A 323 4.57 -30.06 18.48
N GLU A 324 4.76 -31.22 17.84
CA GLU A 324 6.06 -31.60 17.30
C GLU A 324 6.44 -30.74 16.10
N VAL A 325 7.73 -30.40 15.99
CA VAL A 325 8.28 -29.71 14.82
C VAL A 325 8.98 -30.73 13.93
N ASP A 326 8.67 -30.68 12.64
CA ASP A 326 9.44 -31.39 11.63
C ASP A 326 10.82 -30.75 11.49
N LYS A 327 11.88 -31.52 11.72
CA LYS A 327 13.25 -31.00 11.73
C LYS A 327 13.74 -30.57 10.35
N SER A 328 13.14 -31.07 9.28
CA SER A 328 13.51 -30.78 7.90
C SER A 328 12.76 -29.56 7.37
N SER A 329 11.42 -29.56 7.44
CA SER A 329 10.60 -28.46 6.92
C SER A 329 10.50 -27.27 7.89
N LYS A 330 10.84 -27.45 9.17
CA LYS A 330 10.69 -26.45 10.24
C LYS A 330 9.24 -25.99 10.44
N THR A 331 8.29 -26.87 10.18
CA THR A 331 6.85 -26.63 10.39
C THR A 331 6.32 -27.55 11.50
N PHE A 332 5.17 -27.22 12.07
CA PHE A 332 4.46 -28.16 12.95
C PHE A 332 4.07 -29.42 12.17
N LYS A 333 4.24 -30.58 12.78
CA LYS A 333 3.66 -31.84 12.31
C LYS A 333 2.18 -31.87 12.68
N ASN A 334 1.38 -32.58 11.88
CA ASN A 334 0.07 -32.99 12.36
C ASN A 334 0.25 -33.83 13.63
N SER A 335 -0.49 -33.48 14.67
CA SER A 335 -0.53 -34.28 15.89
C SER A 335 -1.00 -35.69 15.55
N SER A 336 -0.38 -36.69 16.16
CA SER A 336 -0.82 -38.07 16.09
C SER A 336 -1.03 -38.56 17.50
N PHE A 337 -2.26 -38.99 17.80
CA PHE A 337 -2.61 -39.55 19.10
C PHE A 337 -2.75 -41.06 19.00
N ALA A 338 -2.44 -41.77 20.09
CA ALA A 338 -2.67 -43.20 20.15
C ALA A 338 -4.17 -43.50 19.89
N LYS A 339 -4.43 -44.60 19.20
CA LYS A 339 -5.79 -45.10 19.03
C LYS A 339 -6.30 -45.66 20.37
N LEU A 340 -7.62 -45.55 20.56
CA LEU A 340 -8.29 -46.11 21.73
C LEU A 340 -8.73 -47.53 21.44
N LYS A 341 -8.69 -48.38 22.47
CA LYS A 341 -9.08 -49.79 22.38
C LYS A 341 -10.55 -50.02 22.74
N ASP A 342 -11.17 -51.03 22.16
CA ASP A 342 -12.52 -51.48 22.45
C ASP A 342 -12.52 -52.41 23.67
N ALA A 343 -13.70 -52.91 24.06
CA ALA A 343 -13.84 -53.83 25.19
C ALA A 343 -13.09 -55.16 25.00
N SER A 344 -12.75 -55.52 23.77
CA SER A 344 -11.99 -56.71 23.40
C SER A 344 -10.49 -56.45 23.26
N GLY A 345 -10.04 -55.20 23.51
CA GLY A 345 -8.64 -54.79 23.38
C GLY A 345 -8.20 -54.45 21.95
N ASN A 346 -9.11 -54.42 20.98
CA ASN A 346 -8.83 -54.06 19.59
C ASN A 346 -8.97 -52.55 19.36
N GLU A 347 -8.27 -51.98 18.39
CA GLU A 347 -8.35 -50.54 18.11
C GLU A 347 -9.72 -50.14 17.53
N THR A 348 -10.35 -49.09 18.10
CA THR A 348 -11.75 -48.68 17.87
C THR A 348 -12.01 -47.96 16.53
N SER A 349 -10.99 -47.60 15.76
CA SER A 349 -11.18 -46.92 14.47
C SER A 349 -10.03 -47.12 13.46
N SER A 350 -10.34 -46.89 12.17
CA SER A 350 -9.35 -46.93 11.08
C SER A 350 -8.29 -45.83 11.21
N ASN A 351 -8.64 -44.63 11.71
CA ASN A 351 -7.75 -43.47 11.75
C ASN A 351 -7.54 -42.93 13.19
N ALA A 352 -6.27 -42.76 13.57
CA ALA A 352 -5.89 -42.10 14.80
C ALA A 352 -6.39 -40.64 14.83
N PRO A 353 -6.78 -40.08 15.99
CA PRO A 353 -7.12 -38.67 16.10
C PRO A 353 -5.96 -37.79 15.63
N SER A 354 -6.28 -36.68 14.95
CA SER A 354 -5.28 -35.77 14.37
C SER A 354 -5.29 -34.36 14.97
N THR A 355 -6.23 -34.08 15.89
CA THR A 355 -6.29 -32.81 16.63
C THR A 355 -6.45 -33.07 18.12
N PHE A 356 -5.98 -32.13 18.95
CA PHE A 356 -6.18 -32.21 20.40
C PHE A 356 -7.65 -32.28 20.78
N LYS A 357 -8.52 -31.54 20.08
CA LYS A 357 -9.97 -31.59 20.30
C LYS A 357 -10.53 -32.99 20.03
N ASP A 358 -10.23 -33.58 18.87
CA ASP A 358 -10.73 -34.91 18.52
C ASP A 358 -10.20 -35.99 19.48
N ALA A 359 -8.93 -35.88 19.89
CA ALA A 359 -8.35 -36.79 20.89
C ALA A 359 -9.05 -36.68 22.26
N ILE A 360 -9.30 -35.45 22.73
CA ILE A 360 -10.00 -35.21 23.98
C ILE A 360 -11.45 -35.70 23.91
N ASP A 361 -12.19 -35.35 22.86
CA ASP A 361 -13.58 -35.77 22.67
C ASP A 361 -13.70 -37.31 22.66
N LYS A 362 -12.80 -38.01 21.96
CA LYS A 362 -12.76 -39.48 21.94
C LYS A 362 -12.36 -40.08 23.27
N ASN A 363 -11.40 -39.49 23.98
CA ASN A 363 -11.03 -39.94 25.32
C ASN A 363 -12.20 -39.80 26.29
N ILE A 364 -12.90 -38.67 26.26
CA ILE A 364 -14.10 -38.43 27.09
C ILE A 364 -15.17 -39.47 26.75
N ALA A 365 -15.47 -39.69 25.48
CA ALA A 365 -16.44 -40.70 25.05
C ALA A 365 -16.08 -42.10 25.58
N LYS A 366 -14.81 -42.49 25.47
CA LYS A 366 -14.33 -43.81 25.92
C LYS A 366 -14.34 -43.95 27.44
N ILE A 367 -13.91 -42.94 28.19
CA ILE A 367 -13.95 -42.93 29.65
C ILE A 367 -15.40 -43.07 30.14
N ASN A 368 -16.34 -42.41 29.46
CA ASN A 368 -17.77 -42.48 29.76
C ASN A 368 -18.42 -43.82 29.36
N GLU A 369 -17.74 -44.72 28.65
CA GLU A 369 -18.23 -46.10 28.51
C GLU A 369 -18.16 -46.88 29.82
N GLY A 370 -17.32 -46.46 30.77
CA GLY A 370 -17.16 -47.08 32.08
C GLY A 370 -16.45 -48.44 32.05
N LEU A 371 -16.16 -48.94 33.26
CA LEU A 371 -15.66 -50.29 33.50
C LEU A 371 -16.81 -51.28 33.45
N LYS A 372 -16.66 -52.31 32.61
CA LYS A 372 -17.64 -53.39 32.46
C LYS A 372 -17.22 -54.60 33.27
N PHE A 373 -18.10 -55.05 34.17
CA PHE A 373 -17.95 -56.24 34.99
C PHE A 373 -18.97 -57.27 34.52
N LYS A 374 -18.49 -58.42 34.06
CA LYS A 374 -19.32 -59.51 33.53
C LYS A 374 -19.18 -60.73 34.43
N VAL A 375 -20.30 -61.34 34.79
CA VAL A 375 -20.34 -62.65 35.45
C VAL A 375 -20.93 -63.65 34.45
N GLU A 376 -20.19 -64.72 34.18
CA GLU A 376 -20.65 -65.82 33.33
C GLU A 376 -21.22 -66.92 34.22
N ASN A 377 -22.50 -67.27 34.03
CA ASN A 377 -23.10 -68.39 34.76
C ASN A 377 -22.67 -69.70 34.09
N GLY A 378 -22.28 -70.69 34.92
CA GLY A 378 -21.70 -71.96 34.47
C GLY A 378 -22.50 -72.67 33.37
N THR A 379 -21.78 -73.35 32.48
CA THR A 379 -22.32 -74.08 31.33
C THR A 379 -23.27 -75.20 31.76
N SER A 380 -24.47 -75.25 31.17
CA SER A 380 -25.31 -76.46 31.22
C SER A 380 -24.55 -77.64 30.60
N ALA A 381 -24.70 -78.83 31.19
CA ALA A 381 -24.16 -80.08 30.66
C ALA A 381 -24.69 -80.30 29.22
N GLY A 382 -23.87 -79.96 28.22
CA GLY A 382 -24.29 -79.90 26.81
C GLY A 382 -23.53 -78.89 25.95
N GLY A 383 -22.66 -78.06 26.54
CA GLY A 383 -21.70 -77.24 25.77
C GLY A 383 -22.27 -75.95 25.16
N SER A 384 -23.48 -75.54 25.54
CA SER A 384 -23.99 -74.19 25.19
C SER A 384 -23.56 -73.18 26.24
N ALA A 385 -23.04 -72.03 25.80
CA ALA A 385 -22.59 -70.95 26.68
C ALA A 385 -23.74 -70.47 27.60
N GLY A 386 -23.50 -70.40 28.91
CA GLY A 386 -24.48 -69.91 29.88
C GLY A 386 -24.78 -68.42 29.70
N ASN A 387 -25.94 -67.97 30.18
CA ASN A 387 -26.31 -66.55 30.15
C ASN A 387 -25.33 -65.72 31.01
N SER A 388 -24.97 -64.52 30.57
CA SER A 388 -24.08 -63.62 31.31
C SER A 388 -24.80 -62.37 31.78
N THR A 389 -24.50 -61.93 32.99
CA THR A 389 -24.96 -60.62 33.50
C THR A 389 -23.80 -59.62 33.45
N GLU A 390 -24.03 -58.45 32.88
CA GLU A 390 -23.02 -57.38 32.76
C GLU A 390 -23.47 -56.14 33.55
N MET A 391 -22.54 -55.52 34.28
CA MET A 391 -22.68 -54.22 34.93
C MET A 391 -21.62 -53.27 34.39
N THR A 392 -22.00 -52.04 34.08
CA THR A 392 -21.06 -50.97 33.73
C THR A 392 -21.01 -49.92 34.83
N ARG A 393 -19.82 -49.57 35.33
CA ARG A 393 -19.57 -48.54 36.34
C ARG A 393 -18.58 -47.51 35.83
N GLN A 394 -18.90 -46.22 35.96
CA GLN A 394 -17.99 -45.15 35.55
C GLN A 394 -16.77 -45.05 36.48
N LEU A 395 -15.68 -44.44 36.00
CA LEU A 395 -14.53 -44.15 36.87
C LEU A 395 -14.99 -43.35 38.10
N GLY A 396 -14.57 -43.80 39.28
CA GLY A 396 -14.97 -43.23 40.56
C GLY A 396 -16.27 -43.79 41.15
N ALA A 397 -17.02 -44.64 40.42
CA ALA A 397 -18.15 -45.35 40.99
C ALA A 397 -17.71 -46.53 41.87
N THR A 398 -18.41 -46.76 42.98
CA THR A 398 -18.14 -47.88 43.89
C THR A 398 -18.84 -49.16 43.42
N VAL A 399 -18.11 -50.27 43.40
CA VAL A 399 -18.68 -51.63 43.31
C VAL A 399 -18.71 -52.22 44.71
N THR A 400 -19.89 -52.61 45.18
CA THR A 400 -20.06 -53.21 46.50
C THR A 400 -20.39 -54.69 46.36
N PHE A 401 -19.56 -55.55 46.96
CA PHE A 401 -19.82 -56.98 47.05
C PHE A 401 -20.48 -57.28 48.40
N LYS A 402 -21.67 -57.89 48.38
CA LYS A 402 -22.31 -58.40 49.60
C LYS A 402 -21.84 -59.83 49.84
N THR A 403 -21.44 -60.14 51.07
CA THR A 403 -20.91 -61.45 51.46
C THR A 403 -21.88 -62.16 52.40
N GLY A 404 -22.12 -63.45 52.16
CA GLY A 404 -23.00 -64.28 52.98
C GLY A 404 -22.27 -65.08 54.07
N GLN A 405 -22.92 -66.13 54.59
CA GLN A 405 -22.27 -67.02 55.57
C GLN A 405 -21.15 -67.86 54.93
N HIS A 406 -21.31 -68.29 53.67
CA HIS A 406 -20.43 -69.26 53.01
C HIS A 406 -19.43 -68.67 52.01
N LEU A 407 -19.61 -67.41 51.60
CA LEU A 407 -18.65 -66.67 50.78
C LEU A 407 -18.19 -65.44 51.55
N LYS A 408 -16.95 -65.45 52.04
CA LYS A 408 -16.31 -64.33 52.74
C LYS A 408 -15.41 -63.59 51.75
N ALA A 409 -15.72 -62.32 51.48
CA ALA A 409 -14.80 -61.44 50.78
C ALA A 409 -14.05 -60.58 51.80
N SER A 410 -12.76 -60.37 51.56
CA SER A 410 -11.93 -59.44 52.32
C SER A 410 -11.15 -58.55 51.36
N LEU A 411 -10.85 -57.34 51.82
CA LEU A 411 -10.11 -56.34 51.07
C LEU A 411 -8.76 -56.15 51.76
N ASP A 412 -7.67 -56.35 51.02
CA ASP A 412 -6.33 -55.91 51.41
C ASP A 412 -5.99 -54.67 50.59
N ASP A 413 -6.37 -53.49 51.11
CA ASP A 413 -6.16 -52.20 50.44
C ASP A 413 -4.67 -51.91 50.19
N SER A 414 -3.80 -52.44 51.05
CA SER A 414 -2.35 -52.24 50.91
C SER A 414 -1.74 -52.94 49.69
N LYS A 415 -2.41 -54.00 49.20
CA LYS A 415 -2.01 -54.75 48.00
C LYS A 415 -2.98 -54.55 46.83
N GLY A 416 -4.11 -53.90 47.05
CA GLY A 416 -5.19 -53.80 46.06
C GLY A 416 -5.84 -55.14 45.74
N GLU A 417 -5.85 -56.08 46.70
CA GLU A 417 -6.37 -57.44 46.51
C GLU A 417 -7.78 -57.58 47.09
N ILE A 418 -8.68 -58.19 46.30
CA ILE A 418 -9.97 -58.68 46.78
C ILE A 418 -9.85 -60.20 46.92
N SER A 419 -9.86 -60.70 48.15
CA SER A 419 -9.78 -62.14 48.44
C SER A 419 -11.17 -62.69 48.69
N PHE A 420 -11.54 -63.75 47.97
CA PHE A 420 -12.78 -64.49 48.16
C PHE A 420 -12.48 -65.87 48.72
N ASN A 421 -12.94 -66.14 49.95
CA ASN A 421 -12.83 -67.44 50.59
C ASN A 421 -14.21 -68.12 50.63
N VAL A 422 -14.25 -69.37 50.21
CA VAL A 422 -15.43 -70.23 50.30
C VAL A 422 -15.24 -71.18 51.47
N GLU A 423 -16.11 -71.09 52.48
CA GLU A 423 -16.14 -72.05 53.58
C GLU A 423 -17.00 -73.25 53.18
N ALA A 424 -16.35 -74.37 52.84
CA ALA A 424 -17.03 -75.64 52.62
C ALA A 424 -17.44 -76.24 53.97
N THR A 425 -18.70 -76.66 54.09
CA THR A 425 -19.16 -77.43 55.26
C THR A 425 -18.99 -78.92 54.95
N ASP A 426 -18.38 -79.68 55.86
CA ASP A 426 -18.02 -81.10 55.67
C ASP A 426 -19.23 -82.06 55.59
N SER A 427 -20.47 -81.56 55.64
CA SER A 427 -21.66 -82.40 55.58
C SER A 427 -22.82 -81.72 54.86
N ILE A 428 -23.07 -82.13 53.62
CA ILE A 428 -24.38 -81.96 52.96
C ILE A 428 -25.22 -83.17 53.38
N THR A 429 -26.03 -83.04 54.44
CA THR A 429 -27.00 -84.09 54.79
C THR A 429 -28.19 -83.99 53.83
N ASP A 430 -28.25 -84.90 52.84
CA ASP A 430 -29.46 -85.12 52.06
C ASP A 430 -30.48 -85.86 52.94
N SER A 431 -31.41 -85.13 53.55
CA SER A 431 -32.53 -85.76 54.24
C SER A 431 -33.58 -86.18 53.21
N THR A 432 -33.26 -87.19 52.40
CA THR A 432 -34.25 -88.04 51.74
C THR A 432 -34.41 -89.32 52.56
N ALA A 433 -35.33 -89.30 53.54
CA ALA A 433 -35.77 -90.53 54.19
C ALA A 433 -37.26 -90.47 54.57
N SER A 434 -38.04 -91.06 53.66
CA SER A 434 -39.28 -91.83 53.87
C SER A 434 -39.65 -92.21 55.32
N GLY A 435 -40.91 -91.94 55.69
CA GLY A 435 -41.76 -92.91 56.40
C GLY A 435 -41.94 -92.79 57.91
N GLY A 436 -43.14 -92.38 58.33
CA GLY A 436 -43.90 -93.10 59.36
C GLY A 436 -43.80 -92.68 60.84
N SER A 437 -44.88 -92.03 61.31
CA SER A 437 -45.58 -92.25 62.60
C SER A 437 -44.96 -91.78 63.94
N ASN A 438 -45.60 -90.72 64.46
CA ASN A 438 -46.17 -90.56 65.81
C ASN A 438 -45.27 -90.21 67.03
N GLY A 439 -45.56 -89.05 67.63
CA GLY A 439 -45.47 -88.83 69.08
C GLY A 439 -44.69 -87.60 69.56
N GLY A 440 -45.41 -86.62 70.12
CA GLY A 440 -45.00 -85.83 71.30
C GLY A 440 -43.99 -84.69 71.10
N GLY A 441 -44.45 -83.45 71.27
CA GLY A 441 -43.67 -82.24 71.02
C GLY A 441 -42.54 -81.91 72.00
N SER A 442 -41.58 -81.13 71.51
CA SER A 442 -40.89 -80.06 72.23
C SER A 442 -40.18 -79.16 71.21
N SER A 443 -40.34 -77.85 71.39
CA SER A 443 -39.61 -76.78 70.71
C SER A 443 -38.10 -76.99 70.74
N ASN A 444 -37.39 -76.72 69.63
CA ASN A 444 -36.45 -75.59 69.49
C ASN A 444 -35.69 -75.65 68.15
N ALA A 445 -35.37 -74.48 67.61
CA ALA A 445 -34.44 -74.19 66.52
C ALA A 445 -34.69 -74.92 65.18
N GLY A 446 -35.24 -74.18 64.22
CA GLY A 446 -35.20 -74.56 62.81
C GLY A 446 -33.75 -74.72 62.36
N THR A 447 -33.30 -75.96 62.25
CA THR A 447 -32.09 -76.31 61.51
C THR A 447 -32.36 -75.99 60.04
N GLN A 448 -31.93 -74.81 59.61
CA GLN A 448 -31.94 -74.48 58.18
C GLN A 448 -31.08 -75.53 57.48
N SER A 449 -31.70 -76.26 56.56
CA SER A 449 -30.98 -77.19 55.69
C SER A 449 -29.96 -76.38 54.90
N ASN A 450 -28.67 -76.57 55.15
CA ASN A 450 -27.57 -76.06 54.33
C ASN A 450 -27.54 -76.83 52.98
N LYS A 451 -28.62 -76.77 52.21
CA LYS A 451 -28.50 -76.99 50.78
C LYS A 451 -27.76 -75.78 50.22
N LEU A 452 -26.84 -76.02 49.29
CA LEU A 452 -26.34 -75.00 48.37
C LEU A 452 -27.53 -74.49 47.54
N VAL A 453 -28.35 -73.64 48.13
CA VAL A 453 -29.30 -72.81 47.40
C VAL A 453 -28.50 -71.63 46.87
N THR A 454 -28.53 -71.46 45.56
CA THR A 454 -28.07 -70.26 44.87
C THR A 454 -28.63 -69.03 45.58
N GLU A 455 -27.80 -68.33 46.35
CA GLU A 455 -28.10 -66.97 46.78
C GLU A 455 -28.14 -66.11 45.52
N MET A 456 -29.32 -65.61 45.17
CA MET A 456 -29.45 -64.61 44.12
C MET A 456 -28.78 -63.32 44.57
N ALA A 457 -27.74 -62.91 43.85
CA ALA A 457 -27.22 -61.55 43.94
C ALA A 457 -28.30 -60.56 43.49
N VAL A 458 -28.52 -59.49 44.28
CA VAL A 458 -29.27 -58.29 43.87
C VAL A 458 -28.30 -57.14 43.72
#